data_AF-A0A368GLK8-F1
#
_entry.id   AF-A0A368GLK8-F1
#
_cell.length_a   1.000
_cell.length_b   1.000
_cell.length_c   1.000
_cell.angle_alpha   90.00
_cell.angle_beta   90.00
_cell.angle_gamma   90.00
#
_symmetry.space_group_name_H-M   'P 1'
#
loop_
_entity.id
_entity.type
_entity.pdbx_description
1 polymer ?
#
loop_
_entity_poly.entity_id
_entity_poly.type
_entity_poly.pdbx_seq_one_letter_code
_entity_poly.pdbx_strand_id
1 'polypeptide(L)'
;MCLGFLNARIDDKVEGNFGIWDQVMALQWIQANIKQFGGDPTRVTLMGESAGGAACSLLALSPKTQGLAQQAIIMSGSVTAGWAIHRHGTPSWSVENLVSYLRCEKTISGDYTWEVIGDEYTPEDLAQKKCNYQTDLITCLTVIQLTISS
;
A
#
# COMPACT_ATOMS: atom_id res chain seq x y z
N MET A 1 1.25 5.50 -4.62
CA MET A 1 0.78 4.12 -4.30
C MET A 1 1.68 3.36 -3.35
N CYS A 2 3.01 3.58 -3.32
CA CYS A 2 3.92 2.79 -2.48
C CYS A 2 3.60 2.84 -0.96
N LEU A 3 3.36 4.03 -0.39
CA LEU A 3 3.17 4.18 1.07
C LEU A 3 2.00 3.37 1.66
N GLY A 4 0.86 3.31 0.96
CA GLY A 4 -0.32 2.60 1.45
C GLY A 4 -0.25 1.07 1.30
N PHE A 5 0.68 0.54 0.52
CA PHE A 5 0.74 -0.90 0.22
C PHE A 5 2.12 -1.52 0.42
N LEU A 6 3.08 -0.73 0.91
CA LEU A 6 4.36 -1.21 1.42
C LEU A 6 4.11 -2.32 2.43
N ASN A 7 4.80 -3.44 2.23
CA ASN A 7 4.73 -4.56 3.16
C ASN A 7 6.09 -4.80 3.80
N ALA A 8 6.06 -5.04 5.11
CA ALA A 8 7.23 -5.37 5.91
C ALA A 8 7.01 -6.76 6.50
N ARG A 9 8.05 -7.61 6.41
CA ARG A 9 8.11 -8.83 7.20
C ARG A 9 8.66 -8.47 8.57
N ILE A 10 7.84 -8.61 9.61
CA ILE A 10 8.22 -8.41 11.00
C ILE A 10 7.96 -9.75 11.68
N ASP A 11 9.05 -10.43 12.04
CA ASP A 11 9.04 -11.83 12.49
C ASP A 11 8.33 -12.76 11.46
N ASP A 12 7.31 -13.49 11.89
CA ASP A 12 6.50 -14.38 11.05
C ASP A 12 5.27 -13.69 10.44
N LYS A 13 5.08 -12.38 10.67
CA LYS A 13 3.95 -11.62 10.14
C LYS A 13 4.40 -10.74 8.99
N VAL A 14 3.53 -10.63 7.98
CA VAL A 14 3.67 -9.64 6.91
C VAL A 14 2.62 -8.56 7.17
N GLU A 15 3.08 -7.40 7.62
CA GLU A 15 2.23 -6.23 7.79
C GLU A 15 2.23 -5.41 6.50
N GLY A 16 1.08 -4.84 6.15
CA GLY A 16 0.87 -4.11 4.91
C GLY A 16 -0.60 -3.76 4.72
N ASN A 17 -0.99 -3.44 3.48
CA ASN A 17 -2.35 -3.00 3.14
C ASN A 17 -2.83 -1.79 3.96
N PHE A 18 -1.92 -0.90 4.37
CA PHE A 18 -2.25 0.29 5.16
C PHE A 18 -3.32 1.15 4.50
N GLY A 19 -3.32 1.29 3.18
CA GLY A 19 -4.36 2.00 2.43
C GLY A 19 -5.72 1.31 2.46
N ILE A 20 -5.79 0.00 2.69
CA ILE A 20 -7.06 -0.69 2.97
C ILE A 20 -7.47 -0.44 4.42
N TRP A 21 -6.54 -0.49 5.37
CA TRP A 21 -6.82 -0.17 6.77
C TRP A 21 -7.32 1.27 6.95
N ASP A 22 -6.81 2.23 6.17
CA ASP A 22 -7.32 3.60 6.14
C ASP A 22 -8.79 3.63 5.69
N GLN A 23 -9.17 2.83 4.69
CA GLN A 23 -10.57 2.71 4.26
C GLN A 23 -11.44 2.05 5.33
N VAL A 24 -10.93 1.04 6.06
CA VAL A 24 -11.63 0.45 7.21
C VAL A 24 -11.86 1.49 8.29
N MET A 25 -10.85 2.28 8.64
CA MET A 25 -10.98 3.35 9.64
C MET A 25 -11.96 4.44 9.19
N ALA A 26 -11.95 4.81 7.91
CA ALA A 26 -12.91 5.75 7.36
C ALA A 26 -14.34 5.22 7.50
N LEU A 27 -14.57 3.93 7.21
CA LEU A 27 -15.89 3.31 7.38
C LEU A 27 -16.33 3.25 8.85
N GLN A 28 -15.42 2.94 9.78
CA GLN A 28 -15.72 2.99 11.22
C GLN A 28 -16.07 4.41 11.66
N TRP A 29 -15.36 5.41 11.16
CA TRP A 29 -15.67 6.81 11.42
C TRP A 29 -17.05 7.19 10.88
N ILE A 30 -17.39 6.76 9.66
CA ILE A 30 -18.72 6.97 9.07
C ILE A 30 -19.79 6.34 9.98
N GLN A 31 -19.60 5.10 10.41
CA GLN A 31 -20.56 4.43 11.30
C GLN A 31 -20.79 5.19 12.62
N ALA A 32 -19.72 5.74 13.21
CA ALA A 32 -19.81 6.50 14.45
C ALA A 32 -20.43 7.90 14.27
N ASN A 33 -20.20 8.55 13.12
CA ASN A 33 -20.43 9.99 12.99
C ASN A 33 -21.51 10.39 11.98
N ILE A 34 -21.84 9.56 10.99
CA ILE A 34 -22.68 10.00 9.87
C ILE A 34 -24.10 10.42 10.29
N LYS A 35 -24.60 9.92 11.43
CA LYS A 35 -25.87 10.36 12.03
C LYS A 35 -25.91 11.86 12.31
N GLN A 36 -24.79 12.45 12.73
CA GLN A 36 -24.75 13.90 13.02
C GLN A 36 -24.82 14.76 11.76
N PHE A 37 -24.52 14.18 10.60
CA PHE A 37 -24.64 14.82 9.28
C PHE A 37 -25.99 14.50 8.60
N GLY A 38 -26.93 13.86 9.32
CA GLY A 38 -28.24 13.48 8.79
C GLY A 38 -28.24 12.21 7.92
N GLY A 39 -27.13 11.47 7.88
CA GLY A 39 -27.06 10.18 7.19
C GLY A 39 -27.52 9.02 8.07
N ASP A 40 -27.86 7.90 7.43
CA ASP A 40 -28.26 6.67 8.09
C ASP A 40 -27.10 5.64 8.05
N PRO A 41 -26.46 5.32 9.19
CA PRO A 41 -25.35 4.37 9.23
C PRO A 41 -25.76 2.94 8.85
N THR A 42 -27.06 2.61 8.92
CA THR A 42 -27.57 1.29 8.49
C THR A 42 -27.74 1.17 6.97
N ARG A 43 -27.58 2.27 6.24
CA ARG A 43 -27.77 2.36 4.79
C ARG A 43 -26.55 2.91 4.06
N VAL A 44 -25.36 2.64 4.58
CA VAL A 44 -24.10 3.03 3.95
C VAL A 44 -23.84 2.15 2.72
N THR A 45 -23.65 2.80 1.56
CA THR A 45 -23.29 2.12 0.30
C THR A 45 -21.85 2.47 -0.08
N LEU A 46 -21.02 1.45 -0.23
CA LEU A 46 -19.67 1.58 -0.79
C LEU A 46 -19.76 1.71 -2.32
N MET A 47 -18.95 2.59 -2.89
CA MET A 47 -18.87 2.74 -4.34
C MET A 47 -17.42 3.00 -4.76
N GLY A 48 -16.97 2.33 -5.82
CA GLY A 48 -15.61 2.51 -6.33
C GLY A 48 -15.43 2.03 -7.76
N GLU A 49 -14.48 2.67 -8.45
CA GLU A 49 -14.08 2.40 -9.83
C GLU A 49 -12.63 1.91 -9.89
N SER A 50 -12.29 1.01 -10.81
CA SER A 50 -10.92 0.49 -11.01
C SER A 50 -10.34 -0.06 -9.70
N ALA A 51 -9.21 0.46 -9.22
CA ALA A 51 -8.63 0.08 -7.93
C ALA A 51 -9.59 0.29 -6.75
N GLY A 52 -10.45 1.33 -6.82
CA GLY A 52 -11.52 1.56 -5.86
C GLY A 52 -12.63 0.50 -5.95
N GLY A 53 -12.93 0.00 -7.15
CA GLY A 53 -13.86 -1.12 -7.34
C GLY A 53 -13.32 -2.41 -6.75
N ALA A 54 -12.03 -2.70 -6.99
CA ALA A 54 -11.34 -3.82 -6.36
C ALA A 54 -11.34 -3.70 -4.83
N ALA A 55 -11.04 -2.51 -4.29
CA ALA A 55 -11.09 -2.26 -2.85
C ALA A 55 -12.51 -2.40 -2.28
N CYS A 56 -13.55 -1.88 -2.94
CA CYS A 56 -14.94 -2.07 -2.53
C CYS A 56 -15.33 -3.54 -2.48
N SER A 57 -14.93 -4.33 -3.48
CA SER A 57 -15.19 -5.77 -3.47
C SER A 57 -14.43 -6.51 -2.35
N LEU A 58 -13.20 -6.09 -2.01
CA LEU A 58 -12.44 -6.61 -0.88
C LEU A 58 -13.10 -6.27 0.46
N LEU A 59 -13.49 -5.00 0.66
CA LEU A 59 -14.17 -4.53 1.87
C LEU A 59 -15.56 -5.14 2.03
N ALA A 60 -16.26 -5.45 0.94
CA ALA A 60 -17.55 -6.14 1.02
C ALA A 60 -17.42 -7.60 1.49
N LEU A 61 -16.28 -8.26 1.21
CA LEU A 61 -16.03 -9.66 1.54
C LEU A 61 -15.28 -9.87 2.86
N SER A 62 -14.54 -8.86 3.33
CA SER A 62 -13.67 -8.99 4.49
C SER A 62 -14.48 -9.10 5.80
N PRO A 63 -14.20 -10.07 6.68
CA PRO A 63 -14.79 -10.13 8.01
C PRO A 63 -14.50 -8.90 8.87
N LYS A 64 -13.42 -8.16 8.57
CA LYS A 64 -13.01 -6.96 9.33
C LYS A 64 -13.93 -5.75 9.09
N THR A 65 -14.73 -5.80 8.05
CA THR A 65 -15.63 -4.71 7.62
C THR A 65 -17.10 -5.11 7.66
N GLN A 66 -17.39 -6.28 8.25
CA GLN A 66 -18.75 -6.75 8.42
C GLN A 66 -19.57 -5.75 9.25
N GLY A 67 -20.72 -5.35 8.71
CA GLY A 67 -21.61 -4.37 9.34
C GLY A 67 -21.18 -2.90 9.18
N LEU A 68 -20.07 -2.61 8.48
CA LEU A 68 -19.65 -1.22 8.23
C LEU A 68 -20.25 -0.61 6.95
N ALA A 69 -20.67 -1.45 6.01
CA ALA A 69 -21.41 -1.05 4.81
C ALA A 69 -22.49 -2.09 4.50
N GLN A 70 -23.62 -1.62 3.97
CA GLN A 70 -24.80 -2.45 3.67
C GLN A 70 -24.86 -2.88 2.20
N GLN A 71 -24.38 -2.03 1.30
CA GLN A 71 -24.41 -2.27 -0.14
C GLN A 71 -23.07 -1.86 -0.77
N ALA A 72 -22.78 -2.39 -1.96
CA ALA A 72 -21.59 -2.04 -2.73
C ALA A 72 -21.93 -1.86 -4.21
N ILE A 73 -21.38 -0.83 -4.83
CA ILE A 73 -21.39 -0.57 -6.28
C ILE A 73 -19.95 -0.68 -6.75
N ILE A 74 -19.68 -1.70 -7.56
CA ILE A 74 -18.33 -2.06 -8.00
C ILE A 74 -18.25 -1.83 -9.51
N MET A 75 -17.38 -0.89 -9.92
CA MET A 75 -17.25 -0.46 -11.31
C MET A 75 -15.86 -0.80 -11.83
N SER A 76 -15.75 -1.51 -12.96
CA SER A 76 -14.50 -1.76 -13.69
C SER A 76 -13.31 -2.25 -12.83
N GLY A 77 -13.57 -2.97 -11.73
CA GLY A 77 -12.55 -3.47 -10.81
C GLY A 77 -13.07 -4.59 -9.92
N SER A 78 -12.22 -5.54 -9.54
CA SER A 78 -12.59 -6.67 -8.69
C SER A 78 -11.37 -7.16 -7.92
N VAL A 79 -11.58 -7.67 -6.70
CA VAL A 79 -10.57 -8.34 -5.87
C VAL A 79 -9.94 -9.55 -6.57
N THR A 80 -10.66 -10.16 -7.51
CA THR A 80 -10.17 -11.29 -8.31
C THR A 80 -9.34 -10.88 -9.53
N ALA A 81 -9.28 -9.59 -9.86
CA ALA A 81 -8.45 -9.11 -10.95
C ALA A 81 -6.97 -9.41 -10.71
N GLY A 82 -6.23 -9.78 -11.76
CA GLY A 82 -4.82 -10.20 -11.65
C GLY A 82 -3.89 -9.12 -11.11
N TRP A 83 -4.27 -7.84 -11.24
CA TRP A 83 -3.51 -6.70 -10.74
C TRP A 83 -3.93 -6.22 -9.34
N ALA A 84 -5.05 -6.72 -8.79
CA ALA A 84 -5.63 -6.21 -7.56
C ALA A 84 -4.97 -6.75 -6.29
N ILE A 85 -4.46 -7.98 -6.33
CA ILE A 85 -3.79 -8.63 -5.20
C ILE A 85 -2.50 -9.27 -5.70
N HIS A 86 -1.41 -9.00 -4.98
CA HIS A 86 -0.16 -9.74 -5.15
C HIS A 86 -0.27 -11.12 -4.49
N ARG A 87 -0.31 -12.18 -5.31
CA ARG A 87 -0.61 -13.55 -4.84
C ARG A 87 0.62 -14.40 -4.55
N HIS A 88 1.74 -14.14 -5.21
CA HIS A 88 2.90 -15.04 -5.21
C HIS A 88 4.22 -14.27 -5.20
N GLY A 89 5.18 -14.77 -4.42
CA GLY A 89 6.52 -14.19 -4.31
C GLY A 89 6.55 -12.89 -3.49
N THR A 90 7.73 -12.29 -3.37
CA THR A 90 7.91 -11.01 -2.70
C THR A 90 7.61 -9.88 -3.68
N PRO A 91 6.68 -8.95 -3.38
CA PRO A 91 6.38 -7.84 -4.27
C PRO A 91 7.59 -6.90 -4.41
N SER A 92 7.69 -6.21 -5.55
CA SER A 92 8.74 -5.22 -5.80
C SER A 92 8.71 -4.05 -4.82
N TRP A 93 7.53 -3.76 -4.25
CA TRP A 93 7.30 -2.74 -3.22
C TRP A 93 7.41 -3.26 -1.77
N SER A 94 8.10 -4.38 -1.55
CA SER A 94 8.47 -4.79 -0.19
C SER A 94 9.53 -3.88 0.41
N VAL A 95 9.48 -3.68 1.72
CA VAL A 95 10.49 -2.90 2.45
C VAL A 95 11.88 -3.50 2.24
N GLU A 96 12.01 -4.83 2.17
CA GLU A 96 13.28 -5.52 1.90
C GLU A 96 13.86 -5.13 0.52
N ASN A 97 13.02 -5.16 -0.53
CA ASN A 97 13.46 -4.73 -1.86
C ASN A 97 13.82 -3.25 -1.88
N LEU A 98 13.03 -2.40 -1.23
CA LEU A 98 13.31 -0.98 -1.12
C LEU A 98 14.64 -0.73 -0.39
N VAL A 99 14.89 -1.41 0.72
CA VAL A 99 16.15 -1.31 1.48
C VAL A 99 17.32 -1.78 0.65
N SER A 100 17.21 -2.90 -0.08
CA SER A 100 18.28 -3.34 -0.98
C SER A 100 18.55 -2.36 -2.11
N TYR A 101 17.53 -1.68 -2.66
CA TYR A 101 17.74 -0.59 -3.63
C TYR A 101 18.42 0.62 -2.98
N LEU A 102 18.00 1.02 -1.77
CA LEU A 102 18.60 2.14 -1.04
C LEU A 102 20.05 1.86 -0.64
N ARG A 103 20.40 0.60 -0.34
CA ARG A 103 21.76 0.14 -0.02
C ARG A 103 22.62 -0.19 -1.23
N CYS A 104 22.13 0.00 -2.45
CA CYS A 104 22.78 -0.45 -3.70
C CYS A 104 23.07 -1.96 -3.78
N GLU A 105 22.41 -2.80 -2.97
CA GLU A 105 22.56 -4.25 -3.05
C GLU A 105 21.86 -4.82 -4.29
N LYS A 106 20.87 -4.10 -4.83
CA LYS A 106 20.18 -4.41 -6.09
C LYS A 106 20.25 -3.23 -7.06
N THR A 107 20.61 -3.52 -8.30
CA THR A 107 20.52 -2.59 -9.43
C THR A 107 19.30 -2.92 -10.28
N ILE A 108 18.73 -1.88 -10.93
CA ILE A 108 17.69 -2.09 -11.94
C ILE A 108 18.38 -2.68 -13.17
N SER A 109 18.16 -3.97 -13.46
CA SER A 109 18.74 -4.63 -14.65
C SER A 109 18.03 -4.16 -15.92
N GLY A 110 18.82 -3.79 -16.93
CA GLY A 110 18.47 -2.83 -18.00
C GLY A 110 17.64 -3.29 -19.20
N ASP A 111 16.63 -4.15 -19.05
CA ASP A 111 15.73 -4.46 -20.19
C ASP A 111 14.57 -3.46 -20.34
N TYR A 112 14.16 -2.80 -19.25
CA TYR A 112 13.07 -1.79 -19.24
C TYR A 112 13.52 -0.39 -18.82
N THR A 113 14.83 -0.18 -18.63
CA THR A 113 15.35 1.08 -18.10
C THR A 113 15.12 2.26 -19.05
N TRP A 114 15.19 2.04 -20.36
CA TRP A 114 15.06 3.12 -21.34
C TRP A 114 13.62 3.65 -21.48
N GLU A 115 12.58 2.81 -21.33
CA GLU A 115 11.17 3.25 -21.38
C GLU A 115 10.80 4.17 -20.21
N VAL A 116 11.41 3.97 -19.04
CA VAL A 116 11.08 4.70 -17.80
C VAL A 116 11.97 5.93 -17.62
N ILE A 117 13.22 5.86 -18.07
CA ILE A 117 14.23 6.89 -17.78
C ILE A 117 14.31 7.91 -18.93
N GLY A 118 13.80 7.55 -20.12
CA GLY A 118 13.89 8.38 -21.32
C GLY A 118 15.33 8.43 -21.86
N ASP A 119 15.48 8.92 -23.09
CA ASP A 119 16.77 8.98 -23.81
C ASP A 119 17.79 9.95 -23.20
N GLU A 120 17.44 10.62 -22.08
CA GLU A 120 18.24 11.66 -21.45
C GLU A 120 19.39 11.09 -20.59
N TYR A 121 19.39 9.80 -20.23
CA TYR A 121 20.39 9.21 -19.33
C TYR A 121 20.91 7.86 -19.82
N THR A 122 22.24 7.67 -19.79
CA THR A 122 22.85 6.37 -20.12
C THR A 122 22.79 5.39 -18.94
N PRO A 123 22.82 4.07 -19.18
CA PRO A 123 22.95 3.06 -18.13
C PRO A 123 24.16 3.30 -17.21
N GLU A 124 25.28 3.79 -17.77
CA GLU A 124 26.48 4.17 -17.05
C GLU A 124 26.25 5.40 -16.14
N ASP A 125 25.49 6.40 -16.62
CA ASP A 125 25.11 7.57 -15.83
C ASP A 125 24.22 7.19 -14.63
N LEU A 126 23.35 6.20 -14.78
CA LEU A 126 22.48 5.70 -13.70
C LEU A 126 23.25 4.85 -12.68
N ALA A 127 24.19 4.04 -13.16
CA ALA A 127 25.11 3.31 -12.29
C ALA A 127 25.99 4.27 -11.47
N GLN A 128 26.33 5.45 -12.03
CA GLN A 128 27.08 6.50 -11.35
C GLN A 128 26.22 7.46 -10.52
N LYS A 129 24.96 7.69 -10.87
CA LYS A 129 23.99 8.51 -10.12
C LYS A 129 23.49 7.75 -8.90
N LYS A 130 24.43 7.57 -7.97
CA LYS A 130 24.30 7.47 -6.52
C LYS A 130 22.90 7.05 -6.04
N CYS A 131 22.79 5.81 -5.59
CA CYS A 131 21.88 5.50 -4.48
C CYS A 131 22.00 6.63 -3.46
N ASN A 132 20.87 7.14 -2.96
CA ASN A 132 20.89 8.19 -1.95
C ASN A 132 21.83 7.76 -0.82
N TYR A 133 23.04 8.32 -0.80
CA TYR A 133 23.99 8.21 0.31
C TYR A 133 23.40 9.04 1.47
N GLN A 134 22.31 8.58 2.06
CA GLN A 134 22.05 8.88 3.45
C GLN A 134 22.84 7.86 4.25
N THR A 135 24.09 8.21 4.54
CA THR A 135 24.94 7.49 5.50
C THR A 135 24.36 7.51 6.91
N ASP A 136 23.41 8.41 7.16
CA ASP A 136 22.71 8.57 8.43
C ASP A 136 21.20 8.34 8.25
N LEU A 137 20.65 7.40 9.02
CA LEU A 137 19.20 7.26 9.19
C LEU A 137 18.65 8.58 9.76
N ILE A 138 17.62 9.14 9.11
CA ILE A 138 16.94 10.33 9.61
C ILE A 138 16.46 10.02 11.03
N THR A 139 16.70 10.93 11.98
CA THR A 139 16.43 10.72 13.41
C THR A 139 14.98 10.34 13.70
N CYS A 140 14.03 10.67 12.82
CA CYS A 140 12.64 10.25 12.95
C CYS A 140 12.42 8.73 12.76
N LEU A 141 13.31 8.04 12.05
CA LEU A 141 13.27 6.60 11.82
C LEU A 141 14.04 5.81 12.88
N THR A 142 14.92 6.46 13.65
CA THR A 142 15.64 5.82 14.77
C THR A 142 14.88 5.92 16.10
N VAL A 143 13.80 6.70 16.17
CA VAL A 143 13.03 6.96 17.41
C VAL A 143 11.79 6.06 17.56
N ILE A 144 11.62 5.02 16.74
CA ILE A 144 10.72 3.90 17.11
C ILE A 144 11.47 3.00 18.11
N GLN A 145 11.76 3.54 19.30
CA GLN A 145 11.91 2.67 20.47
C GLN A 145 10.52 2.16 20.81
N LEU A 146 10.28 0.90 20.46
CA LEU A 146 9.28 0.08 21.12
C LEU A 146 9.62 0.04 22.61
N THR A 147 9.07 0.97 23.39
CA THR A 147 8.82 0.75 24.82
C THR A 147 7.76 -0.34 24.94
N ILE A 148 8.18 -1.59 24.79
CA ILE A 148 7.53 -2.72 25.45
C ILE A 148 8.22 -2.80 26.81
N SER A 149 7.68 -2.08 27.79
CA SER A 149 7.97 -2.34 29.19
C SER A 149 7.19 -3.59 29.60
N SER A 150 7.96 -4.60 30.01
CA SER A 150 7.57 -5.75 30.85
C SER A 150 6.71 -5.36 32.05
#